data_AF-A0A524HVQ9-F1
#
_entry.id   AF-A0A524HVQ9-F1
#
_cell.length_a   1.000
_cell.length_b   1.000
_cell.length_c   1.000
_cell.angle_alpha   90.00
_cell.angle_beta   90.00
_cell.angle_gamma   90.00
#
_symmetry.space_group_name_H-M   'P 1'
#
loop_
_entity.id
_entity.type
_entity.pdbx_description
1 polymer ?
#
loop_
_entity_poly.entity_id
_entity_poly.type
_entity_poly.pdbx_seq_one_letter_code
_entity_poly.pdbx_strand_id
1 'polypeptide(L)'
;MARDRGRRRARYLCRTGARRIPESSTTAPAVGRLVVGPRVSILGVGLDLIDLARAERLLQRKGQQAVRRLLTEAEYRSIQNRTPFAQHFASRLAAKEAVYKALQCLPGARAIGWRDIEVERGEDGRPSVRLHGTAARVLAIQPLARIHLALSHSALTAGAVAVLEARPAHQDTPA
;
A
#
# COMPACT_ATOMS: atom_id res chain seq x y z
N MET A 1 -54.75 2.80 -17.39
CA MET A 1 -54.02 3.98 -16.89
C MET A 1 -52.59 3.57 -16.54
N ALA A 2 -51.68 3.64 -17.53
CA ALA A 2 -50.28 3.24 -17.38
C ALA A 2 -49.42 4.51 -17.24
N ARG A 3 -48.58 4.56 -16.19
CA ARG A 3 -47.67 5.68 -15.92
C ARG A 3 -46.32 5.43 -16.57
N ASP A 4 -46.08 6.19 -17.64
CA ASP A 4 -44.81 6.38 -18.33
C ASP A 4 -43.80 7.15 -17.43
N ARG A 5 -42.58 6.64 -17.31
CA ARG A 5 -41.43 7.36 -16.72
C ARG A 5 -40.17 7.14 -17.55
N GLY A 6 -40.04 7.93 -18.61
CA GLY A 6 -38.86 8.79 -18.85
C GLY A 6 -37.47 8.16 -18.74
N ARG A 7 -37.04 7.43 -19.77
CA ARG A 7 -35.62 7.16 -20.05
C ARG A 7 -34.98 8.36 -20.78
N ARG A 8 -34.23 9.21 -20.08
CA ARG A 8 -33.38 10.24 -20.71
C ARG A 8 -32.04 9.63 -21.13
N ARG A 9 -31.86 9.39 -22.43
CA ARG A 9 -30.55 9.13 -23.06
C ARG A 9 -29.91 10.47 -23.44
N ALA A 10 -28.87 10.90 -22.74
CA ALA A 10 -28.08 12.05 -23.15
C ALA A 10 -27.17 11.66 -24.32
N ARG A 11 -27.51 12.11 -25.52
CA ARG A 11 -26.62 12.09 -26.69
C ARG A 11 -25.85 13.41 -26.68
N TYR A 12 -24.55 13.36 -26.37
CA TYR A 12 -23.66 14.49 -26.63
C TYR A 12 -22.97 14.26 -27.97
N LEU A 13 -23.50 14.90 -29.00
CA LEU A 13 -22.84 15.09 -30.29
C LEU A 13 -21.76 16.16 -30.09
N CYS A 14 -20.49 15.76 -30.09
CA CYS A 14 -19.39 16.71 -30.14
C CYS A 14 -19.29 17.27 -31.56
N ARG A 15 -19.69 18.54 -31.73
CA ARG A 15 -19.61 19.29 -32.98
C ARG A 15 -18.15 19.60 -33.29
N THR A 16 -17.64 19.10 -34.40
CA THR A 16 -16.35 19.46 -34.99
C THR A 16 -16.38 20.93 -35.44
N GLY A 17 -15.68 21.79 -34.72
CA GLY A 17 -15.41 23.17 -35.11
C GLY A 17 -13.91 23.42 -35.07
N ALA A 18 -13.21 23.06 -36.15
CA ALA A 18 -11.81 23.40 -36.32
C ALA A 18 -11.66 24.92 -36.50
N ARG A 19 -11.36 25.64 -35.41
CA ARG A 19 -10.88 27.01 -35.47
C ARG A 19 -9.36 26.97 -35.69
N ARG A 20 -8.87 27.55 -36.79
CA ARG A 20 -7.44 27.77 -37.00
C ARG A 20 -6.93 28.73 -35.92
N ILE A 21 -5.89 28.33 -35.21
CA ILE A 21 -5.13 29.18 -34.29
C ILE A 21 -4.14 29.98 -35.15
N PRO A 22 -3.98 31.30 -34.97
CA PRO A 22 -2.97 32.05 -35.69
C PRO A 22 -1.58 31.68 -35.14
N GLU A 23 -0.64 31.42 -36.05
CA GLU A 23 0.78 31.21 -35.72
C GLU A 23 1.37 32.53 -35.21
N SER A 24 1.48 32.69 -33.89
CA SER A 24 2.31 33.71 -33.28
C SER A 24 3.62 33.08 -32.84
N SER A 25 4.69 33.44 -33.53
CA SER A 25 6.07 33.17 -33.18
C SER A 25 6.38 33.72 -31.78
N THR A 26 6.39 32.84 -30.79
CA THR A 26 6.90 33.14 -29.45
C THR A 26 7.95 32.09 -29.14
N THR A 27 9.18 32.56 -28.92
CA THR A 27 10.30 31.81 -28.36
C THR A 27 9.81 30.85 -27.30
N ALA A 28 9.99 29.55 -27.52
CA ALA A 28 9.62 28.51 -26.57
C ALA A 28 10.27 28.82 -25.21
N PRO A 29 9.52 28.85 -24.10
CA PRO A 29 10.16 28.89 -22.80
C PRO A 29 11.02 27.62 -22.70
N ALA A 30 12.25 27.77 -22.23
CA ALA A 30 13.15 26.64 -21.97
C ALA A 30 12.38 25.58 -21.21
N VAL A 31 12.10 24.46 -21.90
CA VAL A 31 11.38 23.32 -21.33
C VAL A 31 12.15 22.95 -20.07
N GLY A 32 11.52 23.14 -18.91
CA GLY A 32 12.14 22.88 -17.62
C GLY A 32 12.76 21.49 -17.66
N ARG A 33 14.10 21.44 -17.58
CA ARG A 33 14.82 20.18 -17.53
C ARG A 33 14.26 19.41 -16.34
N LEU A 34 13.58 18.30 -16.61
CA LEU A 34 13.18 17.38 -15.55
C LEU A 34 14.47 16.93 -14.87
N VAL A 35 14.71 17.41 -13.66
CA VAL A 35 15.79 16.90 -12.82
C VAL A 35 15.34 15.51 -12.40
N VAL A 36 15.76 14.50 -13.15
CA VAL A 36 15.56 13.11 -12.78
C VAL A 36 16.44 12.88 -11.55
N GLY A 37 15.81 12.78 -10.39
CA GLY A 37 16.48 12.43 -9.14
C GLY A 37 17.16 11.05 -9.23
N PRO A 38 17.83 10.59 -8.16
CA PRO A 38 18.47 9.29 -8.13
C PRO A 38 17.49 8.20 -8.59
N ARG A 39 17.93 7.31 -9.49
CA ARG A 39 17.09 6.26 -10.07
C ARG A 39 16.45 5.45 -8.96
N VAL A 40 15.13 5.42 -8.84
CA VAL A 40 14.44 4.54 -7.90
C VAL A 40 14.04 3.27 -8.65
N SER A 41 14.37 2.10 -8.09
CA SER A 41 13.95 0.81 -8.62
C SER A 41 12.88 0.21 -7.73
N ILE A 42 11.72 -0.16 -8.31
CA ILE A 42 10.71 -0.94 -7.59
C ILE A 42 11.08 -2.42 -7.72
N LEU A 43 11.41 -3.06 -6.61
CA LEU A 43 11.75 -4.48 -6.56
C LEU A 43 10.50 -5.36 -6.43
N GLY A 44 9.49 -4.88 -5.70
CA GLY A 44 8.29 -5.65 -5.43
C GLY A 44 7.12 -4.79 -4.98
N VAL A 45 5.92 -5.28 -5.25
CA VAL A 45 4.65 -4.65 -4.83
C VAL A 45 3.77 -5.72 -4.23
N GLY A 46 3.05 -5.37 -3.17
CA GLY A 46 2.01 -6.21 -2.60
C GLY A 46 0.75 -5.42 -2.35
N LEU A 47 -0.38 -6.02 -2.69
CA LEU A 47 -1.72 -5.53 -2.36
C LEU A 47 -2.44 -6.65 -1.63
N ASP A 48 -3.16 -6.30 -0.57
CA ASP A 48 -4.04 -7.25 0.11
C ASP A 48 -5.31 -6.59 0.61
N LEU A 49 -6.40 -7.37 0.61
CA LEU A 49 -7.72 -6.98 1.07
C LEU A 49 -8.27 -8.05 2.01
N ILE A 50 -8.71 -7.63 3.19
CA ILE A 50 -9.29 -8.48 4.22
C ILE A 50 -10.74 -8.06 4.46
N ASP A 51 -11.65 -9.00 4.27
CA ASP A 51 -13.07 -8.85 4.61
C ASP A 51 -13.27 -8.78 6.13
N LEU A 52 -13.95 -7.73 6.61
CA LEU A 52 -14.16 -7.51 8.05
C LEU A 52 -15.01 -8.62 8.67
N ALA A 53 -16.04 -9.11 7.96
CA ALA A 53 -16.89 -10.20 8.47
C ALA A 53 -16.11 -11.53 8.60
N ARG A 54 -15.09 -11.78 7.76
CA ARG A 54 -14.17 -12.92 7.93
C ARG A 54 -13.24 -12.71 9.13
N ALA A 55 -12.72 -11.50 9.32
CA ALA A 55 -11.88 -11.18 10.48
C ALA A 55 -12.65 -11.33 11.80
N GLU A 56 -13.89 -10.84 11.86
CA GLU A 56 -14.80 -11.00 13.00
C GLU A 56 -15.07 -12.48 13.30
N ARG A 57 -15.42 -13.27 12.28
CA ARG A 57 -15.63 -14.71 12.47
C ARG A 57 -14.38 -15.43 12.96
N LEU A 58 -13.19 -15.04 12.50
CA LEU A 58 -11.94 -15.60 12.99
C LEU A 58 -11.73 -15.28 14.47
N LEU A 59 -11.94 -14.00 14.85
CA LEU A 59 -11.82 -13.56 16.23
C LEU A 59 -12.86 -14.21 17.15
N GLN A 60 -14.11 -14.39 16.70
CA GLN A 60 -15.13 -15.12 17.45
C GLN A 60 -14.76 -16.59 17.66
N ARG A 61 -14.20 -17.26 16.64
CA ARG A 61 -13.87 -18.69 16.69
C ARG A 61 -12.58 -19.00 17.46
N LYS A 62 -11.59 -18.10 17.40
CA LYS A 62 -10.22 -18.38 17.89
C LYS A 62 -9.75 -17.40 18.96
N GLY A 63 -10.42 -16.26 19.14
CA GLY A 63 -10.13 -15.26 20.15
C GLY A 63 -8.65 -14.93 20.25
N GLN A 64 -8.13 -15.03 21.47
CA GLN A 64 -6.74 -14.71 21.77
C GLN A 64 -5.71 -15.60 21.05
N GLN A 65 -6.07 -16.81 20.64
CA GLN A 65 -5.18 -17.69 19.87
C GLN A 65 -4.86 -17.09 18.49
N ALA A 66 -5.85 -16.52 17.81
CA ALA A 66 -5.64 -15.85 16.53
C ALA A 66 -4.76 -14.62 16.71
N VAL A 67 -5.05 -13.80 17.72
CA VAL A 67 -4.28 -12.60 18.06
C VAL A 67 -2.82 -12.94 18.31
N ARG A 68 -2.53 -13.89 19.21
CA ARG A 68 -1.15 -14.29 19.57
C ARG A 68 -0.37 -14.92 18.41
N ARG A 69 -1.07 -15.55 17.47
CA ARG A 69 -0.45 -16.15 16.28
C ARG A 69 -0.10 -15.11 15.22
N LEU A 70 -0.98 -14.14 15.02
CA LEU A 70 -0.94 -13.24 13.84
C LEU A 70 -0.35 -11.87 14.14
N LEU A 71 -0.50 -11.38 15.38
CA LEU A 71 0.04 -10.10 15.82
C LEU A 71 1.25 -10.28 16.72
N THR A 72 2.14 -9.31 16.69
CA THR A 72 3.11 -9.14 17.77
C THR A 72 2.42 -8.57 19.01
N GLU A 73 3.08 -8.67 20.15
CA GLU A 73 2.56 -8.10 21.40
C GLU A 73 2.43 -6.57 21.31
N ALA A 74 3.38 -5.90 20.65
CA ALA A 74 3.33 -4.45 20.44
C ALA A 74 2.12 -4.04 19.58
N GLU A 75 1.84 -4.77 18.49
CA GLU A 75 0.66 -4.52 17.66
C GLU A 75 -0.62 -4.69 18.45
N TYR A 76 -0.75 -5.80 19.17
CA TYR A 76 -1.94 -6.07 19.97
C TYR A 76 -2.18 -4.95 20.99
N ARG A 77 -1.14 -4.55 21.73
CA ARG A 77 -1.24 -3.43 22.69
C ARG A 77 -1.69 -2.13 22.04
N SER A 78 -1.25 -1.86 20.81
CA SER A 78 -1.62 -0.64 20.08
C SER A 78 -3.09 -0.58 19.66
N ILE A 79 -3.76 -1.74 19.50
CA ILE A 79 -5.12 -1.82 18.97
C ILE A 79 -6.16 -2.43 19.93
N GLN A 80 -5.76 -3.08 21.04
CA GLN A 80 -6.68 -3.82 21.92
C GLN A 80 -7.83 -2.99 22.48
N ASN A 81 -7.62 -1.68 22.67
CA ASN A 81 -8.63 -0.75 23.18
C ASN A 81 -9.33 0.06 22.06
N ARG A 82 -9.12 -0.29 20.79
CA ARG A 82 -9.72 0.41 19.65
C ARG A 82 -11.03 -0.26 19.22
N THR A 83 -12.01 0.56 18.85
CA THR A 83 -13.33 0.11 18.40
C THR A 83 -13.62 0.62 16.99
N PRO A 84 -14.06 -0.25 16.05
CA PRO A 84 -14.20 -1.70 16.20
C PRO A 84 -12.85 -2.43 16.11
N PHE A 85 -12.55 -3.30 17.09
CA PHE A 85 -11.28 -4.03 17.16
C PHE A 85 -11.01 -4.86 15.89
N ALA A 86 -12.05 -5.48 15.33
CA ALA A 86 -11.92 -6.32 14.13
C ALA A 86 -11.41 -5.56 12.90
N GLN A 87 -11.77 -4.28 12.72
CA GLN A 87 -11.27 -3.45 11.62
C GLN A 87 -9.78 -3.17 11.76
N HIS A 88 -9.33 -2.85 12.99
CA HIS A 88 -7.92 -2.63 13.27
C HIS A 88 -7.11 -3.92 13.11
N PHE A 89 -7.63 -5.04 13.60
CA PHE A 89 -7.05 -6.36 13.40
C PHE A 89 -6.93 -6.72 11.91
N ALA A 90 -8.01 -6.56 11.13
CA ALA A 90 -8.02 -6.79 9.69
C ALA A 90 -7.01 -5.90 8.95
N SER A 91 -6.89 -4.63 9.35
CA SER A 91 -5.91 -3.70 8.76
C SER A 91 -4.47 -4.16 8.98
N ARG A 92 -4.16 -4.78 10.12
CA ARG A 92 -2.84 -5.37 10.40
C ARG A 92 -2.60 -6.60 9.53
N LEU A 93 -3.60 -7.46 9.35
CA LEU A 93 -3.46 -8.63 8.49
C LEU A 93 -3.21 -8.22 7.03
N ALA A 94 -4.00 -7.28 6.51
CA ALA A 94 -3.82 -6.76 5.15
C ALA A 94 -2.42 -6.17 4.96
N ALA A 95 -1.96 -5.37 5.93
CA ALA A 95 -0.63 -4.78 5.91
C ALA A 95 0.49 -5.84 5.85
N LYS A 96 0.40 -6.86 6.72
CA LYS A 96 1.39 -7.94 6.78
C LYS A 96 1.44 -8.75 5.49
N GLU A 97 0.27 -9.09 4.93
CA GLU A 97 0.18 -9.79 3.65
C GLU A 97 0.71 -8.95 2.48
N ALA A 98 0.38 -7.66 2.44
CA ALA A 98 0.92 -6.75 1.43
C ALA A 98 2.46 -6.68 1.52
N VAL A 99 3.02 -6.53 2.72
CA VAL A 99 4.48 -6.52 2.92
C VAL A 99 5.11 -7.85 2.54
N TYR A 100 4.53 -8.97 3.00
CA TYR A 100 4.98 -10.30 2.62
C TYR A 100 5.04 -10.45 1.09
N LYS A 101 3.97 -10.03 0.40
CA LYS A 101 3.90 -10.09 -1.07
C LYS A 101 4.97 -9.25 -1.76
N ALA A 102 5.24 -8.04 -1.26
CA ALA A 102 6.30 -7.18 -1.79
C ALA A 102 7.70 -7.80 -1.61
N LEU A 103 7.92 -8.54 -0.51
CA LEU A 103 9.17 -9.23 -0.22
C LEU A 103 9.37 -10.54 -0.99
N GLN A 104 8.33 -11.11 -1.61
CA GLN A 104 8.42 -12.43 -2.30
C GLN A 104 9.43 -12.47 -3.46
N CYS A 105 9.82 -11.32 -4.01
CA CYS A 105 10.88 -11.25 -5.02
C CYS A 105 12.27 -11.56 -4.46
N LEU A 106 12.45 -11.51 -3.13
CA LEU A 106 13.73 -11.73 -2.47
C LEU A 106 13.92 -13.22 -2.10
N PRO A 107 15.16 -13.74 -2.19
CA PRO A 107 15.48 -15.09 -1.74
C PRO A 107 15.11 -15.34 -0.27
N GLY A 108 14.54 -16.49 0.04
CA GLY A 108 14.18 -16.88 1.41
C GLY A 108 12.84 -16.33 1.92
N ALA A 109 12.13 -15.51 1.14
CA ALA A 109 10.87 -14.89 1.55
C ALA A 109 9.78 -15.90 1.98
N ARG A 110 9.77 -17.12 1.44
CA ARG A 110 8.76 -18.17 1.77
C ARG A 110 8.73 -18.57 3.25
N ALA A 111 9.81 -18.33 4.01
CA ALA A 111 9.91 -18.68 5.43
C ALA A 111 9.49 -17.53 6.36
N ILE A 112 9.03 -16.39 5.82
CA ILE A 112 8.57 -15.25 6.60
C ILE A 112 7.27 -15.61 7.32
N GLY A 113 7.26 -15.48 8.64
CA GLY A 113 6.09 -15.68 9.48
C GLY A 113 5.32 -14.37 9.73
N TRP A 114 4.07 -14.50 10.17
CA TRP A 114 3.21 -13.36 10.50
C TRP A 114 3.82 -12.36 11.49
N ARG A 115 4.55 -12.85 12.50
CA ARG A 115 5.18 -12.01 13.53
C ARG A 115 6.56 -11.49 13.15
N ASP A 116 7.09 -11.90 12.00
CA ASP A 116 8.29 -11.29 11.43
C ASP A 116 7.99 -9.92 10.81
N ILE A 117 6.71 -9.59 10.59
CA ILE A 117 6.26 -8.30 10.08
C ILE A 117 5.41 -7.64 11.17
N GLU A 118 5.86 -6.49 11.66
CA GLU A 118 5.17 -5.68 12.66
C GLU A 118 4.75 -4.35 12.05
N VAL A 119 3.48 -3.99 12.18
CA VAL A 119 2.94 -2.75 11.63
C VAL A 119 2.81 -1.71 12.73
N GLU A 120 3.58 -0.64 12.58
CA GLU A 120 3.64 0.47 13.51
C GLU A 120 2.85 1.67 12.98
N ARG A 121 2.63 2.65 13.84
CA ARG A 121 2.19 4.00 13.43
C ARG A 121 3.13 5.00 14.07
N GLY A 122 3.70 5.89 13.26
CA GLY A 122 4.47 7.03 13.75
C GLY A 122 3.58 8.01 14.53
N GLU A 123 4.23 8.97 15.20
CA GLU A 123 3.54 10.04 15.94
C GLU A 123 2.67 10.91 15.00
N ASP A 124 3.08 11.03 13.75
CA ASP A 124 2.33 11.69 12.67
C ASP A 124 1.17 10.85 12.11
N GLY A 125 0.94 9.66 12.69
CA GLY A 125 -0.11 8.72 12.32
C GLY A 125 0.18 7.87 11.08
N ARG A 126 1.32 8.08 10.40
CA ARG A 126 1.70 7.34 9.20
C ARG A 126 2.02 5.89 9.55
N PRO A 127 1.51 4.90 8.79
CA PRO A 127 1.85 3.51 9.02
C PRO A 127 3.28 3.23 8.54
N SER A 128 4.04 2.48 9.34
CA SER A 128 5.37 1.97 9.02
C SER A 128 5.46 0.48 9.35
N VAL A 129 6.57 -0.14 8.96
CA VAL A 129 6.81 -1.57 9.18
C VAL A 129 8.15 -1.75 9.88
N ARG A 130 8.15 -2.52 10.96
CA ARG A 130 9.35 -3.08 11.57
C ARG A 130 9.42 -4.56 11.22
N LEU A 131 10.54 -4.99 10.67
CA LEU A 131 10.79 -6.40 10.37
C LEU A 131 11.61 -7.04 11.48
N HIS A 132 11.25 -8.28 11.80
CA HIS A 132 11.93 -9.14 12.77
C HIS A 132 12.36 -10.45 12.11
N GLY A 133 13.16 -11.25 12.81
CA GLY A 133 13.40 -12.65 12.49
C GLY A 133 13.77 -12.90 11.01
N THR A 134 12.98 -13.74 10.34
CA THR A 134 13.25 -14.11 8.94
C THR A 134 13.07 -12.94 7.99
N ALA A 135 12.03 -12.11 8.17
CA ALA A 135 11.80 -10.97 7.27
C ALA A 135 12.94 -9.95 7.33
N ALA A 136 13.49 -9.69 8.51
CA ALA A 136 14.66 -8.81 8.66
C ALA A 136 15.88 -9.35 7.90
N ARG A 137 16.15 -10.67 8.01
CA ARG A 137 17.24 -11.32 7.26
C ARG A 137 17.03 -11.29 5.74
N VAL A 138 15.80 -11.51 5.29
CA VAL A 138 15.45 -11.45 3.86
C VAL A 138 15.66 -10.05 3.31
N LEU A 139 15.20 -9.01 4.02
CA LEU A 139 15.40 -7.62 3.58
C LEU A 139 16.88 -7.21 3.61
N ALA A 140 17.68 -7.74 4.56
CA ALA A 140 19.10 -7.42 4.68
C ALA A 140 19.95 -7.81 3.45
N ILE A 141 19.45 -8.71 2.58
CA ILE A 141 20.07 -9.03 1.29
C ILE A 141 20.06 -7.80 0.35
N GLN A 142 19.14 -6.86 0.58
CA GLN A 142 18.99 -5.60 -0.15
C GLN A 142 19.06 -4.42 0.83
N PRO A 143 20.25 -4.03 1.33
CA PRO A 143 20.40 -3.05 2.41
C PRO A 143 19.92 -1.64 2.04
N LEU A 144 19.83 -1.32 0.75
CA LEU A 144 19.31 -0.04 0.25
C LEU A 144 17.81 -0.08 -0.02
N ALA A 145 17.14 -1.19 0.30
CA ALA A 145 15.72 -1.32 0.12
C ALA A 145 14.91 -0.69 1.25
N ARG A 146 13.76 -0.12 0.90
CA ARG A 146 12.81 0.52 1.81
C ARG A 146 11.40 0.04 1.47
N ILE A 147 10.60 -0.14 2.52
CA ILE A 147 9.19 -0.53 2.38
C ILE A 147 8.34 0.70 2.63
N HIS A 148 7.53 1.06 1.65
CA HIS A 148 6.46 2.04 1.80
C HIS A 148 5.15 1.29 2.03
N LEU A 149 4.38 1.73 3.01
CA LEU A 149 3.10 1.10 3.36
C LEU A 149 1.99 2.15 3.35
N ALA A 150 0.86 1.81 2.75
CA ALA A 150 -0.38 2.57 2.89
C ALA A 150 -1.52 1.63 3.26
N LEU A 151 -2.42 2.13 4.12
CA LEU A 151 -3.58 1.39 4.63
C LEU A 151 -4.85 2.16 4.30
N SER A 152 -5.90 1.43 3.96
CA SER A 152 -7.25 1.97 3.78
C SER A 152 -8.26 0.99 4.37
N HIS A 153 -9.45 1.47 4.71
CA HIS A 153 -10.55 0.62 5.11
C HIS A 153 -11.89 1.24 4.74
N SER A 154 -12.89 0.39 4.66
CA SER A 154 -14.30 0.73 4.51
C SER A 154 -15.10 -0.01 5.59
N ALA A 155 -16.42 0.11 5.56
CA ALA A 155 -17.31 -0.66 6.42
C ALA A 155 -17.22 -2.19 6.20
N LEU A 156 -16.71 -2.64 5.05
CA LEU A 156 -16.70 -4.06 4.67
C LEU A 156 -15.28 -4.64 4.57
N THR A 157 -14.29 -3.81 4.29
CA THR A 157 -12.96 -4.32 3.90
C THR A 157 -11.86 -3.45 4.47
N ALA A 158 -10.77 -4.07 4.93
CA ALA A 158 -9.50 -3.40 5.18
C ALA A 158 -8.53 -3.75 4.06
N GLY A 159 -7.74 -2.78 3.62
CA GLY A 159 -6.80 -2.95 2.52
C GLY A 159 -5.45 -2.34 2.82
N ALA A 160 -4.41 -2.90 2.20
CA ALA A 160 -3.06 -2.37 2.30
C ALA A 160 -2.32 -2.54 0.98
N VAL A 161 -1.46 -1.57 0.68
CA VAL A 161 -0.47 -1.66 -0.38
C VAL A 161 0.92 -1.45 0.21
N ALA A 162 1.86 -2.30 -0.18
CA ALA A 162 3.26 -2.21 0.17
C ALA A 162 4.11 -2.12 -1.10
N VAL A 163 5.10 -1.23 -1.10
CA VAL A 163 6.06 -1.06 -2.20
C VAL A 163 7.46 -1.22 -1.65
N LEU A 164 8.21 -2.17 -2.20
CA LEU A 164 9.63 -2.36 -1.94
C LEU A 164 10.43 -1.55 -2.96
N GLU A 165 10.91 -0.40 -2.55
CA GLU A 165 11.83 0.46 -3.30
C GLU A 165 13.27 0.05 -2.99
N ALA A 166 14.16 0.10 -3.97
CA ALA A 166 15.60 0.13 -3.78
C ALA A 166 16.20 1.40 -4.36
N ARG A 167 17.09 2.02 -3.59
CA ARG A 167 17.90 3.14 -4.06
C ARG A 167 19.25 2.63 -4.55
N PRO A 168 19.83 3.24 -5.58
CA PRO A 168 21.20 2.98 -5.98
C PRO A 168 22.12 3.37 -4.83
N ALA A 169 23.20 2.62 -4.66
CA ALA A 169 24.32 3.09 -3.86
C ALA A 169 24.76 4.43 -4.47
N HIS A 170 25.01 5.43 -3.62
CA HIS A 170 25.59 6.69 -4.08
C HIS A 170 26.89 6.35 -4.82
N GLN A 171 26.92 6.54 -6.14
CA GLN A 171 28.17 6.49 -6.87
C GLN A 171 28.82 7.84 -6.64
N ASP A 172 29.65 7.93 -5.60
CA ASP A 172 30.66 8.98 -5.54
C ASP A 172 31.47 8.87 -6.82
N THR A 173 31.18 9.74 -7.78
CA THR A 173 32.04 9.93 -8.94
C THR A 173 33.21 10.75 -8.40
N PRO A 174 34.43 10.19 -8.27
CA PRO A 174 35.58 11.04 -8.01
C PRO A 174 35.72 12.02 -9.17
N ALA A 175 35.80 13.30 -8.84
CA ALA A 175 36.08 14.39 -9.77
C ALA A 175 37.47 14.23 -10.41
#